data_AF-O04309-F1
#
_entry.id   AF-O04309-F1
#
_cell.length_a   1.000
_cell.length_b   1.000
_cell.length_c   1.000
_cell.angle_alpha   90.00
_cell.angle_beta   90.00
_cell.angle_gamma   90.00
#
_symmetry.space_group_name_H-M   'P 1'
#
loop_
_entity.id
_entity.type
_entity.pdbx_description
1 polymer ?
#
loop_
_entity_poly.entity_id
_entity_poly.type
_entity_poly.pdbx_seq_one_letter_code
_entity_poly.pdbx_strand_id
1 'polypeptide(L)'
;MAKKLEAQGGRGGEEWDDGGAYENVKKVYVGQGDSGVVYVKFDYEKDGKIVSHEHGKQTLLGTEEFVVDPEDYITSVKIYYEKLFGSPIEIVTALIFKTFKGKTSQPFGLTSGEEAELGGGKIVGFHGSSSDLIHSVGVYIIPSTTPLTPPVSGGLTKLEAQGGRGGDVWDDGGAYDNVKKVYVGQGDSGVVYVKFDYEKDGKIVSLEHGKQTLLGTEEFEIDPEDYITYVKVYYEKLFGSPIEIVTALIFKTFKGKTSQPFGLTSGEEAELGGGKIVGFHGTSSDLIHSLGAYIIPSSTPLTPSSNTIPAQGGDGGVAWDDGVHDSVKKIYVGQGDSCVTYFKADYEKASKPVLGSDHGKKTLLGAEEFVLGPDEYVTAVSGYYDKIFSVDAPAIVSLKFKTNKRTSIPYGLEGGTEFVLEKKDHKIVGFYGQAGEYLYKLGVNVAPIAK
;
A
#
# COMPACT_ATOMS: atom_id res chain seq x y z
N MET A 1 -15.99 -10.45 -25.41
CA MET A 1 -14.84 -11.34 -25.72
C MET A 1 -13.68 -10.94 -24.83
N ALA A 2 -12.94 -11.91 -24.29
CA ALA A 2 -11.78 -11.63 -23.49
C ALA A 2 -10.63 -11.07 -24.37
N LYS A 3 -9.92 -10.08 -23.83
CA LYS A 3 -8.72 -9.47 -24.42
C LYS A 3 -7.49 -10.15 -23.83
N LYS A 4 -6.62 -10.68 -24.69
CA LYS A 4 -5.29 -11.19 -24.31
C LYS A 4 -4.37 -10.00 -24.01
N LEU A 5 -3.76 -9.97 -22.83
CA LEU A 5 -2.67 -9.05 -22.49
C LEU A 5 -1.33 -9.76 -22.67
N GLU A 6 -0.31 -9.02 -23.10
CA GLU A 6 1.06 -9.54 -23.29
C GLU A 6 1.62 -10.11 -21.98
N ALA A 7 2.27 -11.28 -22.07
CA ALA A 7 2.90 -11.90 -20.93
C ALA A 7 4.09 -11.07 -20.43
N GLN A 8 4.29 -11.03 -19.11
CA GLN A 8 5.40 -10.36 -18.45
C GLN A 8 6.36 -11.40 -17.86
N GLY A 9 7.65 -11.09 -17.87
CA GLY A 9 8.73 -12.00 -17.50
C GLY A 9 9.69 -12.27 -18.66
N GLY A 10 10.37 -13.41 -18.58
CA GLY A 10 11.36 -13.86 -19.55
C GLY A 10 10.80 -14.55 -20.79
N ARG A 11 11.67 -14.74 -21.78
CA ARG A 11 11.35 -15.40 -23.08
C ARG A 11 11.79 -16.87 -23.15
N GLY A 12 12.01 -17.52 -22.01
CA GLY A 12 12.45 -18.91 -21.93
C GLY A 12 11.28 -19.89 -21.97
N GLY A 13 11.60 -21.16 -22.21
CA GLY A 13 10.65 -22.28 -22.13
C GLY A 13 9.71 -22.41 -23.32
N GLU A 14 8.78 -23.37 -23.20
CA GLU A 14 7.69 -23.56 -24.16
C GLU A 14 6.50 -22.67 -23.78
N GLU A 15 5.84 -22.11 -24.79
CA GLU A 15 4.63 -21.30 -24.60
C GLU A 15 3.43 -22.19 -24.26
N TRP A 16 2.60 -21.70 -23.34
CA TRP A 16 1.34 -22.32 -22.96
C TRP A 16 0.23 -21.26 -22.93
N ASP A 17 -1.00 -21.68 -23.23
CA ASP A 17 -2.16 -20.80 -23.32
C ASP A 17 -3.42 -21.57 -22.92
N ASP A 18 -3.99 -21.26 -21.76
CA ASP A 18 -5.22 -21.91 -21.28
C ASP A 18 -6.45 -21.39 -22.02
N GLY A 19 -6.34 -20.23 -22.68
CA GLY A 19 -7.41 -19.51 -23.34
C GLY A 19 -8.22 -18.61 -22.41
N GLY A 20 -8.95 -17.65 -22.99
CA GLY A 20 -9.80 -16.68 -22.28
C GLY A 20 -11.30 -17.00 -22.31
N ALA A 21 -11.66 -18.29 -22.45
CA ALA A 21 -13.05 -18.73 -22.61
C ALA A 21 -13.70 -19.21 -21.29
N TYR A 22 -13.04 -19.01 -20.16
CA TYR A 22 -13.58 -19.37 -18.85
C TYR A 22 -14.43 -18.23 -18.27
N GLU A 23 -15.26 -18.59 -17.30
CA GLU A 23 -16.12 -17.63 -16.60
C GLU A 23 -15.39 -16.96 -15.44
N ASN A 24 -14.55 -17.70 -14.70
CA ASN A 24 -13.82 -17.19 -13.55
C ASN A 24 -12.60 -18.06 -13.20
N VAL A 25 -11.66 -17.49 -12.44
CA VAL A 25 -10.58 -18.23 -11.78
C VAL A 25 -11.02 -18.48 -10.34
N LYS A 26 -11.12 -19.75 -9.93
CA LYS A 26 -11.58 -20.13 -8.58
C LYS A 26 -10.42 -20.36 -7.62
N LYS A 27 -9.32 -20.90 -8.13
CA LYS A 27 -8.16 -21.22 -7.31
C LYS A 27 -6.89 -21.14 -8.12
N VAL A 28 -5.85 -20.62 -7.50
CA VAL A 28 -4.49 -20.61 -8.04
C VAL A 28 -3.60 -21.45 -7.12
N TYR A 29 -2.72 -22.25 -7.70
CA TYR A 29 -1.69 -22.98 -6.99
C TYR A 29 -0.34 -22.50 -7.51
N VAL A 30 0.58 -22.20 -6.61
CA VAL A 30 1.93 -21.75 -6.97
C VAL A 30 2.94 -22.62 -6.25
N GLY A 31 3.78 -23.31 -7.02
CA GLY A 31 4.92 -24.08 -6.50
C GLY A 31 6.20 -23.26 -6.61
N GLN A 32 6.97 -23.22 -5.53
CA GLN A 32 8.23 -22.51 -5.43
C GLN A 32 9.41 -23.49 -5.53
N GLY A 33 10.52 -23.01 -6.09
CA GLY A 33 11.81 -23.68 -6.09
C GLY A 33 12.92 -22.72 -5.63
N ASP A 34 14.16 -23.19 -5.65
CA ASP A 34 15.31 -22.48 -5.06
C ASP A 34 15.60 -21.09 -5.66
N SER A 35 15.08 -20.81 -6.86
CA SER A 35 15.36 -19.56 -7.59
C SER A 35 14.11 -18.77 -7.98
N GLY A 36 12.90 -19.28 -7.72
CA GLY A 36 11.67 -18.59 -8.12
C GLY A 36 10.45 -19.51 -8.24
N VAL A 37 9.47 -19.05 -9.00
CA VAL A 37 8.24 -19.79 -9.27
C VAL A 37 8.53 -20.87 -10.32
N VAL A 38 8.25 -22.13 -9.96
CA VAL A 38 8.56 -23.29 -10.80
C VAL A 38 7.32 -24.01 -11.30
N TYR A 39 6.17 -23.77 -10.66
CA TYR A 39 4.90 -24.39 -11.02
C TYR A 39 3.74 -23.43 -10.81
N VAL A 40 2.80 -23.43 -11.73
CA VAL A 40 1.49 -22.79 -11.56
C VAL A 40 0.39 -23.73 -11.99
N LYS A 41 -0.73 -23.72 -11.27
CA LYS A 41 -1.97 -24.36 -11.69
C LYS A 41 -3.14 -23.44 -11.44
N PHE A 42 -4.10 -23.46 -12.36
CA PHE A 42 -5.29 -22.64 -12.31
C PHE A 42 -6.53 -23.53 -12.40
N ASP A 43 -7.43 -23.40 -11.43
CA ASP A 43 -8.76 -23.98 -11.47
C ASP A 43 -9.75 -22.92 -11.98
N TYR A 44 -10.28 -23.14 -13.17
CA TYR A 44 -11.23 -22.25 -13.84
C TYR A 44 -12.65 -22.77 -13.73
N GLU A 45 -13.62 -21.85 -13.65
CA GLU A 45 -15.04 -22.16 -13.79
C GLU A 45 -15.48 -22.04 -15.25
N LYS A 46 -16.16 -23.07 -15.76
CA LYS A 46 -16.78 -23.07 -17.09
C LYS A 46 -17.99 -23.98 -17.12
N ASP A 47 -19.13 -23.46 -17.52
CA ASP A 47 -20.40 -24.19 -17.60
C ASP A 47 -20.75 -24.91 -16.28
N GLY A 48 -20.48 -24.25 -15.14
CA GLY A 48 -20.69 -24.77 -13.79
C GLY A 48 -19.74 -25.91 -13.36
N LYS A 49 -18.67 -26.17 -14.11
CA LYS A 49 -17.63 -27.16 -13.78
C LYS A 49 -16.27 -26.50 -13.55
N ILE A 50 -15.41 -27.18 -12.80
CA ILE A 50 -14.00 -26.81 -12.65
C ILE A 50 -13.16 -27.48 -13.74
N VAL A 51 -12.38 -26.68 -14.45
CA VAL A 51 -11.38 -27.12 -15.44
C VAL A 51 -10.02 -26.67 -14.93
N SER A 52 -9.07 -27.59 -14.81
CA SER A 52 -7.74 -27.30 -14.28
C SER A 52 -6.67 -27.38 -15.37
N HIS A 53 -5.75 -26.41 -15.36
CA HIS A 53 -4.55 -26.42 -16.20
C HIS A 53 -3.30 -26.18 -15.33
N GLU A 54 -2.20 -26.84 -15.66
CA GLU A 54 -0.95 -26.78 -14.91
C GLU A 54 0.26 -26.61 -15.82
N HIS A 55 1.24 -25.85 -15.35
CA HIS A 55 2.43 -25.44 -16.11
C HIS A 55 3.67 -25.42 -15.22
N GLY A 56 4.83 -25.69 -15.81
CA GLY A 56 6.09 -25.86 -15.08
C GLY A 56 6.21 -27.21 -14.40
N LYS A 57 7.01 -27.28 -13.32
CA LYS A 57 7.36 -28.53 -12.64
C LYS A 57 7.11 -28.45 -11.14
N GLN A 58 6.12 -29.21 -10.69
CA GLN A 58 5.79 -29.30 -9.27
C GLN A 58 6.95 -29.95 -8.49
N THR A 59 7.41 -29.27 -7.44
CA THR A 59 8.49 -29.77 -6.57
C THR A 59 7.92 -30.59 -5.43
N LEU A 60 8.80 -31.30 -4.72
CA LEU A 60 8.45 -32.03 -3.50
C LEU A 60 8.04 -31.11 -2.33
N LEU A 61 8.26 -29.80 -2.44
CA LEU A 61 7.86 -28.80 -1.45
C LEU A 61 6.35 -28.50 -1.48
N GLY A 62 5.64 -28.98 -2.51
CA GLY A 62 4.21 -28.75 -2.67
C GLY A 62 3.89 -27.40 -3.32
N THR A 63 2.69 -26.92 -3.08
CA THR A 63 2.15 -25.67 -3.67
C THR A 63 1.41 -24.88 -2.62
N GLU A 64 1.56 -23.56 -2.66
CA GLU A 64 0.72 -22.65 -1.91
C GLU A 64 -0.54 -22.33 -2.73
N GLU A 65 -1.64 -22.03 -2.05
CA GLU A 65 -2.95 -21.89 -2.68
C GLU A 65 -3.54 -20.49 -2.47
N PHE A 66 -4.13 -19.94 -3.52
CA PHE A 66 -4.97 -18.75 -3.45
C PHE A 66 -6.40 -19.09 -3.87
N VAL A 67 -7.30 -19.17 -2.89
CA VAL A 67 -8.73 -19.42 -3.12
C VAL A 67 -9.46 -18.11 -3.34
N VAL A 68 -10.18 -18.00 -4.46
CA VAL A 68 -11.05 -16.87 -4.77
C VAL A 68 -12.44 -17.14 -4.21
N ASP A 69 -12.96 -16.18 -3.43
CA ASP A 69 -14.23 -16.36 -2.75
C ASP A 69 -15.41 -16.42 -3.74
N PRO A 70 -16.54 -17.06 -3.38
CA PRO A 70 -17.75 -17.02 -4.19
C PRO A 70 -18.16 -15.57 -4.52
N GLU A 71 -18.64 -15.34 -5.74
CA GLU A 71 -18.95 -14.00 -6.29
C GLU A 71 -17.77 -13.01 -6.35
N ASP A 72 -16.54 -13.45 -6.10
CA ASP A 72 -15.33 -12.67 -6.32
C ASP A 72 -14.62 -13.11 -7.61
N TYR A 73 -13.66 -12.33 -8.07
CA TYR A 73 -12.83 -12.65 -9.22
C TYR A 73 -11.50 -11.92 -9.16
N ILE A 74 -10.46 -12.48 -9.79
CA ILE A 74 -9.14 -11.85 -9.84
C ILE A 74 -9.20 -10.65 -10.81
N THR A 75 -8.72 -9.49 -10.36
CA THR A 75 -8.66 -8.24 -11.14
C THR A 75 -7.27 -7.89 -11.62
N SER A 76 -6.25 -8.31 -10.87
CA SER A 76 -4.87 -8.15 -11.29
C SER A 76 -3.95 -9.23 -10.72
N VAL A 77 -2.84 -9.43 -11.42
CA VAL A 77 -1.69 -10.21 -10.97
C VAL A 77 -0.45 -9.32 -11.08
N LYS A 78 0.25 -9.16 -9.95
CA LYS A 78 1.59 -8.59 -9.90
C LYS A 78 2.60 -9.71 -10.11
N ILE A 79 3.60 -9.44 -10.94
CA ILE A 79 4.59 -10.40 -11.38
C ILE A 79 5.95 -9.78 -11.10
N TYR A 80 6.77 -10.48 -10.32
CA TYR A 80 8.18 -10.17 -10.13
C TYR A 80 9.00 -11.12 -11.00
N TYR A 81 10.01 -10.59 -11.68
CA TYR A 81 10.87 -11.39 -12.53
C TYR A 81 12.29 -10.83 -12.57
N GLU A 82 13.27 -11.72 -12.72
CA GLU A 82 14.67 -11.33 -12.76
C GLU A 82 15.50 -12.28 -13.62
N LYS A 83 16.70 -11.82 -13.99
CA LYS A 83 17.69 -12.65 -14.68
C LYS A 83 18.33 -13.61 -13.69
N LEU A 84 18.28 -14.90 -14.01
CA LEU A 84 18.98 -15.92 -13.26
C LEU A 84 20.50 -15.64 -13.32
N PHE A 85 21.18 -15.66 -12.18
CA PHE A 85 22.59 -15.28 -12.09
C PHE A 85 23.47 -16.05 -13.09
N GLY A 86 24.21 -15.33 -13.93
CA GLY A 86 25.09 -15.92 -14.96
C GLY A 86 24.36 -16.46 -16.20
N SER A 87 23.05 -16.23 -16.34
CA SER A 87 22.24 -16.69 -17.46
C SER A 87 21.51 -15.52 -18.14
N PRO A 88 21.31 -15.55 -19.47
CA PRO A 88 20.43 -14.59 -20.14
C PRO A 88 18.95 -14.87 -19.89
N ILE A 89 18.62 -15.94 -19.16
CA ILE A 89 17.25 -16.38 -18.90
C ILE A 89 16.65 -15.58 -17.74
N GLU A 90 15.50 -14.99 -18.00
CA GLU A 90 14.64 -14.37 -16.99
C GLU A 90 13.60 -15.37 -16.51
N ILE A 91 13.31 -15.33 -15.21
CA ILE A 91 12.34 -16.20 -14.54
C ILE A 91 11.42 -15.37 -13.66
N VAL A 92 10.20 -15.86 -13.45
CA VAL A 92 9.26 -15.29 -12.49
C VAL A 92 9.71 -15.68 -11.08
N THR A 93 9.92 -14.69 -10.23
CA THR A 93 10.39 -14.86 -8.84
C THR A 93 9.26 -14.83 -7.84
N ALA A 94 8.21 -14.02 -8.10
CA ALA A 94 7.00 -14.01 -7.29
C ALA A 94 5.73 -13.62 -8.07
N LEU A 95 4.60 -14.08 -7.56
CA LEU A 95 3.26 -13.69 -8.02
C LEU A 95 2.43 -13.17 -6.84
N ILE A 96 1.69 -12.08 -7.06
CA ILE A 96 0.71 -11.54 -6.11
C ILE A 96 -0.62 -11.36 -6.84
N PHE A 97 -1.70 -11.94 -6.32
CA PHE A 97 -3.02 -11.83 -6.92
C PHE A 97 -3.89 -10.88 -6.12
N LYS A 98 -4.67 -10.06 -6.83
CA LYS A 98 -5.65 -9.16 -6.23
C LYS A 98 -7.03 -9.42 -6.81
N THR A 99 -8.03 -9.49 -5.95
CA THR A 99 -9.41 -9.72 -6.35
C THR A 99 -10.24 -8.45 -6.38
N PHE A 100 -11.43 -8.57 -6.96
CA PHE A 100 -12.42 -7.52 -7.04
C PHE A 100 -12.95 -7.12 -5.66
N LYS A 101 -13.12 -8.07 -4.75
CA LYS A 101 -13.46 -7.77 -3.34
C LYS A 101 -12.26 -7.32 -2.51
N GLY A 102 -11.11 -7.11 -3.15
CA GLY A 102 -9.91 -6.52 -2.56
C GLY A 102 -9.06 -7.46 -1.71
N LYS A 103 -9.32 -8.77 -1.78
CA LYS A 103 -8.43 -9.80 -1.23
C LYS A 103 -7.12 -9.75 -2.00
N THR A 104 -6.01 -9.68 -1.29
CA THR A 104 -4.66 -9.74 -1.86
C THR A 104 -3.98 -10.99 -1.33
N SER A 105 -3.34 -11.76 -2.20
CA SER A 105 -2.56 -12.91 -1.77
C SER A 105 -1.27 -12.49 -1.10
N GLN A 106 -0.70 -13.36 -0.27
CA GLN A 106 0.73 -13.27 0.05
C GLN A 106 1.56 -13.36 -1.24
N PRO A 107 2.80 -12.83 -1.24
CA PRO A 107 3.73 -13.09 -2.33
C PRO A 107 4.03 -14.58 -2.44
N PHE A 108 3.70 -15.17 -3.59
CA PHE A 108 4.06 -16.53 -3.90
C PHE A 108 5.45 -16.55 -4.53
N GLY A 109 6.47 -16.59 -3.69
CA GLY A 109 7.88 -16.58 -4.07
C GLY A 109 8.63 -15.39 -3.46
N LEU A 110 9.76 -15.02 -4.05
CA LEU A 110 10.58 -13.91 -3.58
C LEU A 110 10.29 -12.65 -4.41
N THR A 111 9.85 -11.57 -3.77
CA THR A 111 9.63 -10.28 -4.45
C THR A 111 10.97 -9.61 -4.76
N SER A 112 11.65 -10.08 -5.79
CA SER A 112 12.94 -9.59 -6.26
C SER A 112 12.94 -9.35 -7.77
N GLY A 113 13.78 -8.40 -8.20
CA GLY A 113 13.92 -8.05 -9.61
C GLY A 113 13.00 -6.94 -10.09
N GLU A 114 12.64 -6.99 -11.37
CA GLU A 114 11.68 -6.09 -11.98
C GLU A 114 10.26 -6.50 -11.61
N GLU A 115 9.34 -5.52 -11.58
CA GLU A 115 7.91 -5.78 -11.33
C GLU A 115 7.05 -5.30 -12.49
N ALA A 116 6.01 -6.07 -12.78
CA ALA A 116 4.94 -5.71 -13.69
C ALA A 116 3.57 -6.08 -13.09
N GLU A 117 2.52 -5.38 -13.48
CA GLU A 117 1.15 -5.71 -13.08
C GLU A 117 0.28 -5.87 -14.33
N LEU A 118 -0.39 -7.01 -14.43
CA LEU A 118 -1.38 -7.30 -15.45
C LEU A 118 -2.77 -7.24 -14.84
N GLY A 119 -3.67 -6.46 -15.45
CA GLY A 119 -5.02 -6.29 -14.94
C GLY A 119 -5.87 -5.34 -15.77
N GLY A 120 -6.84 -4.69 -15.13
CA GLY A 120 -7.77 -3.74 -15.78
C GLY A 120 -9.11 -4.35 -16.22
N GLY A 121 -9.45 -5.52 -15.68
CA GLY A 121 -10.71 -6.21 -15.92
C GLY A 121 -10.80 -7.50 -15.11
N LYS A 122 -11.85 -8.28 -15.32
CA LYS A 122 -11.96 -9.61 -14.73
C LYS A 122 -11.01 -10.56 -15.46
N ILE A 123 -10.04 -11.15 -14.74
CA ILE A 123 -9.15 -12.18 -15.30
C ILE A 123 -9.93 -13.49 -15.44
N VAL A 124 -9.88 -14.06 -16.64
CA VAL A 124 -10.64 -15.26 -17.03
C VAL A 124 -9.79 -16.34 -17.69
N GLY A 125 -8.47 -16.22 -17.60
CA GLY A 125 -7.54 -17.14 -18.24
C GLY A 125 -6.11 -16.66 -18.11
N PHE A 126 -5.18 -17.60 -18.14
CA PHE A 126 -3.74 -17.34 -18.12
C PHE A 126 -3.06 -17.93 -19.36
N HIS A 127 -1.95 -17.33 -19.74
CA HIS A 127 -1.01 -17.85 -20.74
C HIS A 127 0.41 -17.47 -20.32
N GLY A 128 1.43 -17.99 -20.96
CA GLY A 128 2.80 -17.67 -20.60
C GLY A 128 3.80 -18.64 -21.22
N SER A 129 4.95 -18.78 -20.57
CA SER A 129 5.96 -19.74 -20.98
C SER A 129 6.66 -20.39 -19.80
N SER A 130 6.99 -21.68 -19.93
CA SER A 130 7.61 -22.47 -18.87
C SER A 130 8.56 -23.53 -19.39
N SER A 131 9.58 -23.84 -18.60
CA SER A 131 10.39 -25.05 -18.69
C SER A 131 10.21 -25.83 -17.38
N ASP A 132 11.30 -26.24 -16.74
CA ASP A 132 11.28 -26.61 -15.32
C ASP A 132 11.04 -25.39 -14.39
N LEU A 133 11.00 -24.18 -14.96
CA LEU A 133 10.75 -22.89 -14.29
C LEU A 133 9.62 -22.13 -15.01
N ILE A 134 8.92 -21.23 -14.31
CA ILE A 134 8.02 -20.28 -14.97
C ILE A 134 8.83 -19.08 -15.47
N HIS A 135 8.78 -18.84 -16.78
CA HIS A 135 9.50 -17.74 -17.41
C HIS A 135 8.64 -16.49 -17.55
N SER A 136 7.40 -16.64 -17.98
CA SER A 136 6.47 -15.51 -18.14
C SER A 136 5.04 -15.89 -17.81
N VAL A 137 4.26 -14.88 -17.43
CA VAL A 137 2.82 -15.00 -17.16
C VAL A 137 2.08 -13.84 -17.82
N GLY A 138 1.02 -14.18 -18.53
CA GLY A 138 0.08 -13.30 -19.21
C GLY A 138 -1.36 -13.65 -18.83
N VAL A 139 -2.31 -12.76 -19.14
CA VAL A 139 -3.71 -12.91 -18.75
C VAL A 139 -4.67 -12.63 -19.90
N TYR A 140 -5.83 -13.27 -19.82
CA TYR A 140 -7.03 -12.88 -20.55
C TYR A 140 -7.94 -12.09 -19.63
N ILE A 141 -8.31 -10.88 -20.02
CA ILE A 141 -9.23 -10.03 -19.26
C ILE A 141 -10.54 -9.84 -20.01
N ILE A 142 -11.65 -9.77 -19.28
CA ILE A 142 -12.87 -9.16 -19.79
C ILE A 142 -12.84 -7.70 -19.34
N PRO A 143 -12.64 -6.73 -20.26
CA PRO A 143 -12.64 -5.31 -19.92
C PRO A 143 -14.01 -4.92 -19.38
N SER A 144 -14.07 -4.16 -18.29
CA SER A 144 -15.33 -3.62 -17.80
C SER A 144 -15.79 -2.48 -18.73
N THR A 145 -16.87 -2.69 -19.49
CA THR A 145 -17.37 -1.74 -20.52
C THR A 145 -18.39 -0.72 -19.98
N THR A 146 -18.59 -0.64 -18.67
CA THR A 146 -19.51 0.32 -18.05
C THR A 146 -18.68 1.36 -17.28
N PRO A 147 -18.94 2.67 -17.43
CA PRO A 147 -18.61 3.62 -16.38
C PRO A 147 -19.24 3.07 -15.11
N LEU A 148 -18.44 2.78 -14.09
CA LEU A 148 -18.90 2.32 -12.79
C LEU A 148 -19.70 3.45 -12.12
N THR A 149 -20.94 3.65 -12.56
CA THR A 149 -22.05 3.71 -11.61
C THR A 149 -22.44 2.25 -11.38
N PRO A 150 -21.95 1.60 -10.32
CA PRO A 150 -22.49 0.31 -9.95
C PRO A 150 -23.94 0.53 -9.51
N PRO A 151 -24.85 -0.45 -9.72
CA PRO A 151 -26.00 -0.52 -8.85
C PRO A 151 -25.46 -0.62 -7.41
N VAL A 152 -26.00 0.20 -6.51
CA VAL A 152 -25.75 0.09 -5.08
C VAL A 152 -26.29 -1.28 -4.63
N SER A 153 -25.47 -2.32 -4.76
CA SER A 153 -25.64 -3.58 -4.06
C SER A 153 -24.30 -3.96 -3.42
N GLY A 154 -23.84 -3.09 -2.52
CA GLY A 154 -22.74 -3.38 -1.61
C GLY A 154 -23.18 -4.47 -0.63
N GLY A 155 -22.81 -5.72 -0.91
CA GLY A 155 -22.89 -6.78 0.08
C GLY A 155 -21.81 -6.55 1.12
N LEU A 156 -22.21 -6.34 2.38
CA LEU A 156 -21.32 -6.30 3.51
C LEU A 156 -20.51 -7.60 3.60
N THR A 157 -19.18 -7.51 3.67
CA THR A 157 -18.28 -8.66 3.84
C THR A 157 -17.64 -8.60 5.22
N LYS A 158 -17.70 -9.71 5.97
CA LYS A 158 -16.99 -9.88 7.24
C LYS A 158 -15.63 -10.52 6.95
N LEU A 159 -14.54 -9.81 7.25
CA LEU A 159 -13.17 -10.34 7.21
C LEU A 159 -12.85 -11.05 8.52
N GLU A 160 -12.14 -12.18 8.45
CA GLU A 160 -11.74 -12.93 9.64
C GLU A 160 -10.80 -12.12 10.54
N ALA A 161 -10.97 -12.29 11.86
CA ALA A 161 -10.14 -11.61 12.83
C ALA A 161 -8.71 -12.14 12.81
N GLN A 162 -7.74 -11.23 12.82
CA GLN A 162 -6.31 -11.50 12.84
C GLN A 162 -5.76 -11.32 14.26
N GLY A 163 -4.84 -12.17 14.67
CA GLY A 163 -4.28 -12.22 16.01
C GLY A 163 -4.63 -13.50 16.77
N GLY A 164 -4.65 -13.39 18.10
CA GLY A 164 -4.89 -14.51 19.02
C GLY A 164 -6.37 -14.85 19.23
N ARG A 165 -6.62 -16.06 19.76
CA ARG A 165 -7.97 -16.58 20.06
C ARG A 165 -8.38 -16.42 21.52
N GLY A 166 -7.68 -15.58 22.28
CA GLY A 166 -7.96 -15.36 23.71
C GLY A 166 -9.11 -14.39 23.95
N GLY A 167 -9.66 -14.40 25.16
CA GLY A 167 -10.68 -13.44 25.59
C GLY A 167 -12.10 -13.76 25.11
N ASP A 168 -13.00 -12.81 25.37
CA ASP A 168 -14.39 -12.85 24.95
C ASP A 168 -14.55 -12.25 23.55
N VAL A 169 -15.44 -12.82 22.76
CA VAL A 169 -15.77 -12.34 21.41
C VAL A 169 -16.63 -11.10 21.51
N TRP A 170 -16.31 -10.10 20.71
CA TRP A 170 -17.10 -8.89 20.52
C TRP A 170 -17.27 -8.60 19.03
N ASP A 171 -18.39 -7.97 18.67
CA ASP A 171 -18.77 -7.71 17.28
C ASP A 171 -19.65 -6.46 17.24
N ASP A 172 -19.10 -5.36 16.71
CA ASP A 172 -19.84 -4.10 16.59
C ASP A 172 -20.88 -4.14 15.46
N GLY A 173 -20.76 -5.13 14.56
CA GLY A 173 -21.48 -5.23 13.31
C GLY A 173 -20.93 -4.31 12.22
N GLY A 174 -21.38 -4.52 10.98
CA GLY A 174 -20.99 -3.71 9.82
C GLY A 174 -22.11 -2.82 9.27
N ALA A 175 -23.11 -2.50 10.10
CA ALA A 175 -24.27 -1.71 9.70
C ALA A 175 -24.07 -0.19 9.90
N TYR A 176 -22.82 0.28 9.88
CA TYR A 176 -22.46 1.69 9.98
C TYR A 176 -22.05 2.23 8.62
N ASP A 177 -22.15 3.55 8.46
CA ASP A 177 -21.81 4.22 7.21
C ASP A 177 -20.31 4.42 7.08
N ASN A 178 -19.61 4.75 8.18
CA ASN A 178 -18.17 5.02 8.20
C ASN A 178 -17.57 4.91 9.61
N VAL A 179 -16.24 4.83 9.69
CA VAL A 179 -15.47 5.03 10.92
C VAL A 179 -14.93 6.46 10.91
N LYS A 180 -15.27 7.27 11.91
CA LYS A 180 -14.85 8.69 12.01
C LYS A 180 -13.63 8.88 12.88
N LYS A 181 -13.50 8.08 13.93
CA LYS A 181 -12.38 8.16 14.84
C LYS A 181 -12.04 6.81 15.45
N VAL A 182 -10.75 6.55 15.58
CA VAL A 182 -10.22 5.38 16.27
C VAL A 182 -9.46 5.85 17.49
N TYR A 183 -9.62 5.14 18.59
CA TYR A 183 -8.89 5.33 19.84
C TYR A 183 -8.17 4.03 20.16
N VAL A 184 -6.88 4.10 20.43
CA VAL A 184 -6.08 2.93 20.79
C VAL A 184 -5.35 3.19 22.10
N GLY A 185 -5.59 2.36 23.10
CA GLY A 185 -4.91 2.39 24.39
C GLY A 185 -3.85 1.30 24.47
N GLN A 186 -2.63 1.69 24.84
CA GLN A 186 -1.51 0.77 25.03
C GLN A 186 -1.34 0.42 26.51
N GLY A 187 -0.92 -0.81 26.76
CA GLY A 187 -0.42 -1.29 28.04
C GLY A 187 1.05 -1.71 27.93
N ASP A 188 1.57 -2.36 28.96
CA ASP A 188 2.99 -2.69 29.08
C ASP A 188 3.50 -3.65 27.98
N SER A 189 2.62 -4.40 27.33
CA SER A 189 3.01 -5.48 26.39
C SER A 189 2.25 -5.45 25.06
N GLY A 190 1.37 -4.48 24.84
CA GLY A 190 0.60 -4.42 23.58
C GLY A 190 -0.62 -3.51 23.66
N VAL A 191 -1.53 -3.70 22.70
CA VAL A 191 -2.79 -2.98 22.63
C VAL A 191 -3.76 -3.60 23.62
N VAL A 192 -4.27 -2.78 24.54
CA VAL A 192 -5.15 -3.23 25.63
C VAL A 192 -6.55 -2.67 25.53
N TYR A 193 -6.74 -1.63 24.74
CA TYR A 193 -8.03 -0.98 24.55
C TYR A 193 -8.18 -0.48 23.12
N VAL A 194 -9.37 -0.65 22.55
CA VAL A 194 -9.77 0.01 21.31
C VAL A 194 -11.15 0.60 21.47
N LYS A 195 -11.36 1.77 20.88
CA LYS A 195 -12.69 2.37 20.74
C LYS A 195 -12.84 2.96 19.35
N PHE A 196 -14.04 2.84 18.81
CA PHE A 196 -14.40 3.30 17.49
C PHE A 196 -15.61 4.22 17.56
N ASP A 197 -15.50 5.40 16.95
CA ASP A 197 -16.62 6.28 16.70
C ASP A 197 -17.11 6.04 15.28
N TYR A 198 -18.26 5.38 15.16
CA TYR A 198 -18.91 5.07 13.89
C TYR A 198 -19.93 6.15 13.54
N GLU A 199 -20.07 6.45 12.25
CA GLU A 199 -21.17 7.24 11.73
C GLU A 199 -22.31 6.31 11.29
N LYS A 200 -23.53 6.60 11.72
CA LYS A 200 -24.75 5.95 11.24
C LYS A 200 -25.90 6.93 11.18
N ASP A 201 -26.47 7.10 9.99
CA ASP A 201 -27.59 8.03 9.74
C ASP A 201 -27.27 9.46 10.23
N GLY A 202 -26.03 9.89 10.06
CA GLY A 202 -25.52 11.21 10.50
C GLY A 202 -25.31 11.37 12.01
N LYS A 203 -25.39 10.30 12.79
CA LYS A 203 -25.07 10.30 14.23
C LYS A 203 -23.79 9.52 14.50
N ILE A 204 -23.06 9.92 15.55
CA ILE A 204 -21.91 9.17 16.05
C ILE A 204 -22.39 8.11 17.06
N VAL A 205 -21.93 6.88 16.88
CA VAL A 205 -22.09 5.76 17.81
C VAL A 205 -20.69 5.32 18.24
N SER A 206 -20.41 5.39 19.54
CA SER A 206 -19.12 4.99 20.11
C SER A 206 -19.21 3.60 20.73
N LEU A 207 -18.29 2.70 20.38
CA LEU A 207 -18.17 1.36 20.96
C LEU A 207 -16.73 1.10 21.37
N GLU A 208 -16.53 0.41 22.50
CA GLU A 208 -15.22 0.21 23.13
C GLU A 208 -15.01 -1.22 23.60
N HIS A 209 -13.76 -1.68 23.55
CA HIS A 209 -13.35 -3.06 23.84
C HIS A 209 -12.00 -3.09 24.55
N GLY A 210 -11.78 -4.13 25.35
CA GLY A 210 -10.61 -4.24 26.21
C GLY A 210 -10.69 -3.35 27.45
N LYS A 211 -9.55 -2.93 28.00
CA LYS A 211 -9.46 -2.21 29.27
C LYS A 211 -8.57 -0.98 29.16
N GLN A 212 -9.20 0.19 29.21
CA GLN A 212 -8.49 1.45 29.16
C GLN A 212 -7.59 1.62 30.38
N THR A 213 -6.32 1.97 30.14
CA THR A 213 -5.34 2.23 31.20
C THR A 213 -5.33 3.69 31.60
N LEU A 214 -4.66 4.00 32.70
CA LEU A 214 -4.44 5.38 33.15
C LEU A 214 -3.53 6.19 32.19
N LEU A 215 -2.87 5.54 31.23
CA LEU A 215 -2.05 6.20 30.21
C LEU A 215 -2.90 6.91 29.15
N GLY A 216 -4.20 6.62 29.08
CA GLY A 216 -5.10 7.20 28.08
C GLY A 216 -5.06 6.46 26.75
N THR A 217 -5.45 7.16 25.69
CA THR A 217 -5.57 6.61 24.33
C THR A 217 -4.97 7.56 23.32
N GLU A 218 -4.32 7.01 22.31
CA GLU A 218 -3.96 7.76 21.10
C GLU A 218 -5.13 7.74 20.12
N GLU A 219 -5.25 8.79 19.30
CA GLU A 219 -6.42 9.02 18.45
C GLU A 219 -6.03 9.08 16.97
N PHE A 220 -6.85 8.47 16.12
CA PHE A 220 -6.78 8.62 14.67
C PHE A 220 -8.12 9.13 14.14
N GLU A 221 -8.15 10.41 13.76
CA GLU A 221 -9.33 11.06 13.20
C GLU A 221 -9.35 10.95 11.67
N ILE A 222 -10.50 10.58 11.11
CA ILE A 222 -10.70 10.39 9.68
C ILE A 222 -11.41 11.62 9.11
N ASP A 223 -10.89 12.15 8.00
CA ASP A 223 -11.46 13.34 7.36
C ASP A 223 -12.91 13.06 6.88
N PRO A 224 -13.83 14.05 6.84
CA PRO A 224 -15.26 13.84 6.55
C PRO A 224 -15.56 13.10 5.23
N GLU A 225 -14.69 13.26 4.25
CA GLU A 225 -14.78 12.72 2.89
C GLU A 225 -13.81 11.55 2.67
N ASP A 226 -13.29 10.97 3.75
CA ASP A 226 -12.32 9.88 3.74
C ASP A 226 -12.87 8.69 4.52
N TYR A 227 -12.21 7.55 4.38
CA TYR A 227 -12.59 6.31 5.06
C TYR A 227 -11.41 5.37 5.17
N ILE A 228 -11.44 4.51 6.18
CA ILE A 228 -10.40 3.50 6.38
C ILE A 228 -10.57 2.42 5.31
N THR A 229 -9.48 2.06 4.64
CA THR A 229 -9.44 1.00 3.62
C THR A 229 -8.57 -0.18 4.00
N TYR A 230 -7.71 0.02 4.99
CA TYR A 230 -6.66 -0.91 5.34
C TYR A 230 -6.29 -0.74 6.81
N VAL A 231 -6.08 -1.87 7.48
CA VAL A 231 -5.52 -1.96 8.82
C VAL A 231 -4.43 -3.01 8.80
N LYS A 232 -3.23 -2.61 9.21
CA LYS A 232 -2.16 -3.55 9.53
C LYS A 232 -2.25 -3.91 11.01
N VAL A 233 -2.21 -5.21 11.29
CA VAL A 233 -2.31 -5.77 12.64
C VAL A 233 -1.01 -6.50 12.93
N TYR A 234 -0.30 -6.07 13.97
CA TYR A 234 0.83 -6.79 14.53
C TYR A 234 0.37 -7.58 15.74
N TYR A 235 0.84 -8.83 15.86
CA TYR A 235 0.48 -9.70 16.98
C TYR A 235 1.59 -10.69 17.31
N GLU A 236 1.68 -11.07 18.58
CA GLU A 236 2.71 -12.00 19.04
C GLU A 236 2.24 -12.81 20.25
N LYS A 237 2.95 -13.92 20.51
CA LYS A 237 2.80 -14.68 21.76
C LYS A 237 3.47 -13.95 22.90
N LEU A 238 2.73 -13.73 23.98
CA LEU A 238 3.30 -13.29 25.26
C LEU A 238 4.34 -14.30 25.75
N PHE A 239 5.51 -13.81 26.16
CA PHE A 239 6.61 -14.67 26.58
C PHE A 239 6.19 -15.63 27.71
N GLY A 240 6.32 -16.93 27.48
CA GLY A 240 5.91 -17.96 28.45
C GLY A 240 4.40 -18.25 28.51
N SER A 241 3.59 -17.66 27.63
CA SER A 241 2.15 -17.86 27.54
C SER A 241 1.75 -18.37 26.15
N PRO A 242 0.75 -19.28 26.04
CA PRO A 242 0.18 -19.65 24.74
C PRO A 242 -0.70 -18.55 24.14
N ILE A 243 -0.91 -17.44 24.87
CA ILE A 243 -1.81 -16.35 24.50
C ILE A 243 -1.11 -15.43 23.51
N GLU A 244 -1.73 -15.26 22.35
CA GLU A 244 -1.39 -14.21 21.37
C GLU A 244 -2.19 -12.94 21.64
N ILE A 245 -1.52 -11.81 21.47
CA ILE A 245 -2.08 -10.47 21.67
C ILE A 245 -1.72 -9.56 20.50
N VAL A 246 -2.57 -8.57 20.24
CA VAL A 246 -2.26 -7.49 19.30
C VAL A 246 -1.24 -6.56 19.93
N THR A 247 -0.12 -6.35 19.26
CA THR A 247 1.01 -5.52 19.73
C THR A 247 0.99 -4.12 19.12
N ALA A 248 0.54 -4.00 17.87
CA ALA A 248 0.35 -2.70 17.21
C ALA A 248 -0.73 -2.72 16.14
N LEU A 249 -1.33 -1.55 15.91
CA LEU A 249 -2.27 -1.30 14.81
C LEU A 249 -1.81 -0.12 13.98
N ILE A 250 -1.91 -0.24 12.65
CA ILE A 250 -1.68 0.87 11.71
C ILE A 250 -2.89 0.97 10.80
N PHE A 251 -3.49 2.16 10.70
CA PHE A 251 -4.64 2.42 9.86
C PHE A 251 -4.23 3.21 8.64
N LYS A 252 -4.78 2.84 7.48
CA LYS A 252 -4.61 3.61 6.24
C LYS A 252 -5.95 3.86 5.59
N THR A 253 -6.11 5.10 5.16
CA THR A 253 -7.34 5.62 4.57
C THR A 253 -7.29 5.63 3.04
N PHE A 254 -8.46 5.82 2.44
CA PHE A 254 -8.61 5.93 1.00
C PHE A 254 -7.83 7.11 0.41
N LYS A 255 -7.76 8.26 1.10
CA LYS A 255 -6.96 9.41 0.67
C LYS A 255 -5.48 9.31 0.98
N GLY A 256 -5.01 8.16 1.48
CA GLY A 256 -3.59 7.88 1.72
C GLY A 256 -3.06 8.28 3.09
N LYS A 257 -3.87 8.94 3.94
CA LYS A 257 -3.51 9.23 5.33
C LYS A 257 -3.24 7.90 6.06
N THR A 258 -2.05 7.80 6.66
CA THR A 258 -1.62 6.64 7.44
C THR A 258 -1.45 7.08 8.89
N SER A 259 -1.93 6.28 9.84
CA SER A 259 -1.72 6.56 11.26
C SER A 259 -0.27 6.27 11.67
N GLN A 260 0.15 6.82 12.80
CA GLN A 260 1.31 6.27 13.50
C GLN A 260 1.02 4.82 13.93
N PRO A 261 2.06 4.01 14.19
CA PRO A 261 1.88 2.71 14.82
C PRO A 261 1.34 2.89 16.24
N PHE A 262 0.14 2.38 16.47
CA PHE A 262 -0.45 2.34 17.79
C PHE A 262 0.01 1.09 18.52
N GLY A 263 1.21 1.13 19.05
CA GLY A 263 1.81 0.06 19.83
C GLY A 263 3.26 -0.19 19.44
N LEU A 264 3.75 -1.38 19.75
CA LEU A 264 5.07 -1.83 19.33
C LEU A 264 4.92 -2.74 18.11
N THR A 265 5.50 -2.35 16.97
CA THR A 265 5.49 -3.19 15.75
C THR A 265 6.43 -4.37 15.93
N SER A 266 5.96 -5.41 16.62
CA SER A 266 6.69 -6.64 16.91
C SER A 266 5.81 -7.87 16.64
N GLY A 267 6.47 -8.99 16.34
CA GLY A 267 5.80 -10.26 16.07
C GLY A 267 5.42 -10.47 14.60
N GLU A 268 4.34 -11.23 14.41
CA GLU A 268 3.75 -11.49 13.10
C GLU A 268 2.87 -10.32 12.67
N GLU A 269 2.70 -10.14 11.36
CA GLU A 269 1.84 -9.11 10.79
C GLU A 269 0.76 -9.71 9.89
N ALA A 270 -0.42 -9.12 9.94
CA ALA A 270 -1.55 -9.45 9.07
C ALA A 270 -2.27 -8.19 8.61
N GLU A 271 -3.08 -8.33 7.57
CA GLU A 271 -3.74 -7.21 6.91
C GLU A 271 -5.25 -7.43 6.86
N LEU A 272 -6.00 -6.38 7.18
CA LEU A 272 -7.43 -6.28 6.98
C LEU A 272 -7.68 -5.17 5.96
N GLY A 273 -8.38 -5.46 4.87
CA GLY A 273 -8.66 -4.44 3.87
C GLY A 273 -9.40 -4.99 2.67
N GLY A 274 -9.36 -4.22 1.56
CA GLY A 274 -10.00 -4.59 0.31
C GLY A 274 -11.34 -3.88 0.04
N GLY A 275 -11.74 -2.98 0.93
CA GLY A 275 -12.95 -2.17 0.77
C GLY A 275 -13.01 -1.05 1.78
N LYS A 276 -14.12 -0.33 1.81
CA LYS A 276 -14.40 0.64 2.87
C LYS A 276 -14.69 -0.12 4.16
N ILE A 277 -13.87 0.09 5.19
CA ILE A 277 -14.12 -0.50 6.51
C ILE A 277 -15.25 0.28 7.19
N VAL A 278 -16.26 -0.47 7.65
CA VAL A 278 -17.51 0.07 8.22
C VAL A 278 -17.84 -0.53 9.59
N GLY A 279 -16.97 -1.34 10.15
CA GLY A 279 -17.20 -1.99 11.43
C GLY A 279 -16.04 -2.87 11.82
N PHE A 280 -15.92 -3.17 13.11
CA PHE A 280 -14.90 -4.07 13.63
C PHE A 280 -15.53 -5.17 14.49
N HIS A 281 -14.82 -6.29 14.59
CA HIS A 281 -15.11 -7.38 15.51
C HIS A 281 -13.79 -7.97 15.98
N GLY A 282 -13.80 -8.84 16.99
CA GLY A 282 -12.58 -9.45 17.47
C GLY A 282 -12.76 -10.15 18.80
N THR A 283 -11.65 -10.31 19.52
CA THR A 283 -11.68 -10.87 20.87
C THR A 283 -10.85 -10.03 21.82
N SER A 284 -11.34 -9.85 23.04
CA SER A 284 -10.64 -9.07 24.07
C SER A 284 -10.87 -9.62 25.48
N SER A 285 -9.90 -9.36 26.35
CA SER A 285 -10.01 -9.54 27.80
C SER A 285 -9.62 -8.21 28.45
N ASP A 286 -8.68 -8.24 29.40
CA ASP A 286 -7.93 -7.03 29.80
C ASP A 286 -6.94 -6.59 28.69
N LEU A 287 -6.81 -7.36 27.60
CA LEU A 287 -5.96 -7.13 26.43
C LEU A 287 -6.77 -7.28 25.12
N ILE A 288 -6.32 -6.69 24.02
CA ILE A 288 -6.85 -7.01 22.69
C ILE A 288 -6.12 -8.23 22.14
N HIS A 289 -6.86 -9.31 21.85
CA HIS A 289 -6.30 -10.55 21.33
C HIS A 289 -6.33 -10.61 19.82
N SER A 290 -7.47 -10.22 19.22
CA SER A 290 -7.63 -10.18 17.76
C SER A 290 -8.48 -9.01 17.30
N LEU A 291 -8.31 -8.65 16.03
CA LEU A 291 -9.10 -7.65 15.35
C LEU A 291 -9.50 -8.16 13.96
N GLY A 292 -10.76 -8.02 13.60
CA GLY A 292 -11.34 -8.26 12.30
C GLY A 292 -12.19 -7.07 11.86
N ALA A 293 -12.56 -7.02 10.59
CA ALA A 293 -13.25 -5.86 10.02
C ALA A 293 -14.44 -6.27 9.16
N TYR A 294 -15.47 -5.45 9.16
CA TYR A 294 -16.50 -5.46 8.14
C TYR A 294 -16.14 -4.47 7.04
N ILE A 295 -16.16 -4.93 5.80
CA ILE A 295 -15.90 -4.10 4.63
C ILE A 295 -17.13 -4.04 3.74
N ILE A 296 -17.31 -2.89 3.11
CA ILE A 296 -18.09 -2.77 1.88
C ILE A 296 -17.06 -2.85 0.74
N PRO A 297 -17.03 -3.96 -0.03
CA PRO A 297 -16.08 -4.12 -1.13
C PRO A 297 -16.25 -2.97 -2.13
N SER A 298 -15.14 -2.33 -2.49
CA SER A 298 -15.15 -1.26 -3.49
C SER A 298 -14.87 -1.85 -4.86
N SER A 299 -15.83 -1.75 -5.78
CA SER A 299 -15.71 -2.21 -7.17
C SER A 299 -14.75 -1.38 -8.02
N THR A 300 -14.30 -0.24 -7.52
CA THR A 300 -13.31 0.60 -8.17
C THR A 300 -11.94 -0.01 -7.92
N PRO A 301 -11.13 -0.30 -8.96
CA PRO A 301 -9.76 -0.76 -8.76
C PRO A 301 -9.08 0.18 -7.77
N LEU A 302 -8.54 -0.40 -6.70
CA LEU A 302 -7.55 0.24 -5.83
C LEU A 302 -6.26 0.44 -6.65
N THR A 303 -6.33 1.18 -7.74
CA THR A 303 -5.28 2.14 -8.02
C THR A 303 -5.54 3.24 -7.00
N PRO A 304 -4.63 3.52 -6.04
CA PRO A 304 -4.56 4.91 -5.62
C PRO A 304 -4.52 5.65 -6.95
N SER A 305 -5.43 6.60 -7.21
CA SER A 305 -5.19 7.57 -8.27
C SER A 305 -3.70 7.88 -8.14
N SER A 306 -2.86 7.55 -9.14
CA SER A 306 -1.39 7.58 -8.99
C SER A 306 -0.94 9.03 -8.95
N ASN A 307 -1.44 9.66 -7.91
CA ASN A 307 -1.26 10.98 -7.42
C ASN A 307 -0.09 10.93 -6.47
N THR A 308 0.76 9.90 -6.57
CA THR A 308 2.02 9.75 -5.88
C THR A 308 3.06 9.41 -6.94
N ILE A 309 4.16 10.14 -6.95
CA ILE A 309 5.33 9.83 -7.79
C ILE A 309 6.34 9.16 -6.86
N PRO A 310 6.83 7.94 -7.18
CA PRO A 310 7.75 7.19 -6.34
C PRO A 310 8.92 8.04 -5.83
N ALA A 311 9.22 7.90 -4.55
CA ALA A 311 10.28 8.66 -3.90
C ALA A 311 11.65 8.25 -4.44
N GLN A 312 12.52 9.24 -4.67
CA GLN A 312 13.88 9.08 -5.16
C GLN A 312 14.89 9.43 -4.06
N GLY A 313 16.04 8.77 -4.06
CA GLY A 313 17.07 8.91 -3.02
C GLY A 313 17.47 7.58 -2.37
N GLY A 314 18.10 7.63 -1.19
CA GLY A 314 18.54 6.46 -0.43
C GLY A 314 17.51 5.94 0.58
N ASP A 315 17.70 4.70 1.03
CA ASP A 315 16.81 4.00 1.99
C ASP A 315 17.22 4.21 3.46
N GLY A 316 17.61 5.44 3.81
CA GLY A 316 18.02 5.80 5.17
C GLY A 316 16.96 6.56 5.95
N GLY A 317 17.00 6.49 7.28
CA GLY A 317 16.14 7.29 8.16
C GLY A 317 14.73 6.71 8.34
N VAL A 318 13.83 7.54 8.86
CA VAL A 318 12.44 7.18 9.18
C VAL A 318 11.52 7.71 8.08
N ALA A 319 10.59 6.86 7.64
CA ALA A 319 9.59 7.25 6.65
C ALA A 319 8.59 8.28 7.21
N TRP A 320 8.21 9.23 6.37
CA TRP A 320 7.25 10.28 6.68
C TRP A 320 6.38 10.58 5.46
N ASP A 321 5.16 11.06 5.69
CA ASP A 321 4.21 11.47 4.66
C ASP A 321 3.35 12.61 5.21
N ASP A 322 3.42 13.79 4.60
CA ASP A 322 2.59 14.94 5.01
C ASP A 322 1.13 14.76 4.53
N GLY A 323 0.87 13.82 3.62
CA GLY A 323 -0.44 13.52 3.06
C GLY A 323 -0.79 14.37 1.84
N VAL A 324 -2.09 14.45 1.54
CA VAL A 324 -2.63 15.17 0.38
C VAL A 324 -3.36 16.44 0.83
N HIS A 325 -2.96 17.56 0.24
CA HIS A 325 -3.54 18.89 0.48
C HIS A 325 -4.10 19.50 -0.82
N ASP A 326 -4.60 20.75 -0.77
CA ASP A 326 -5.09 21.44 -1.98
C ASP A 326 -3.96 22.16 -2.72
N SER A 327 -3.01 22.73 -1.98
CA SER A 327 -1.82 23.38 -2.54
C SER A 327 -0.68 23.49 -1.53
N VAL A 328 0.56 23.53 -2.05
CA VAL A 328 1.75 23.92 -1.30
C VAL A 328 1.86 25.45 -1.31
N LYS A 329 2.10 26.06 -0.15
CA LYS A 329 2.25 27.52 -0.01
C LYS A 329 3.68 27.96 0.25
N LYS A 330 4.43 27.17 1.01
CA LYS A 330 5.79 27.53 1.40
C LYS A 330 6.62 26.27 1.56
N ILE A 331 7.85 26.28 1.06
CA ILE A 331 8.80 25.19 1.23
C ILE A 331 10.02 25.73 1.98
N TYR A 332 10.56 24.93 2.88
CA TYR A 332 11.73 25.23 3.67
C TYR A 332 12.78 24.16 3.39
N VAL A 333 13.97 24.57 3.00
CA VAL A 333 15.10 23.65 2.77
C VAL A 333 16.28 24.09 3.62
N GLY A 334 16.73 23.22 4.52
CA GLY A 334 17.91 23.44 5.34
C GLY A 334 19.09 22.64 4.81
N GLN A 335 20.20 23.33 4.61
CA GLN A 335 21.43 22.76 4.08
C GLN A 335 22.41 22.45 5.23
N GLY A 336 23.11 21.33 5.12
CA GLY A 336 24.33 21.04 5.87
C GLY A 336 25.58 21.22 5.00
N ASP A 337 26.72 20.73 5.46
CA ASP A 337 28.01 20.92 4.77
C ASP A 337 28.08 20.27 3.39
N SER A 338 27.30 19.22 3.14
CA SER A 338 27.38 18.45 1.88
C SER A 338 26.02 17.98 1.36
N CYS A 339 24.92 18.27 2.06
CA CYS A 339 23.59 17.80 1.68
C CYS A 339 22.44 18.58 2.29
N VAL A 340 21.23 18.27 1.83
CA VAL A 340 19.99 18.69 2.45
C VAL A 340 19.81 17.91 3.75
N THR A 341 19.81 18.63 4.86
CA THR A 341 19.64 18.06 6.20
C THR A 341 18.23 18.22 6.72
N TYR A 342 17.48 19.19 6.19
CA TYR A 342 16.15 19.55 6.67
C TYR A 342 15.21 19.91 5.53
N PHE A 343 13.97 19.47 5.64
CA PHE A 343 12.88 19.77 4.72
C PHE A 343 11.58 20.00 5.50
N LYS A 344 10.78 20.97 5.05
CA LYS A 344 9.42 21.20 5.52
C LYS A 344 8.62 21.89 4.43
N ALA A 345 7.32 21.62 4.36
CA ALA A 345 6.42 22.37 3.49
C ALA A 345 5.14 22.76 4.23
N ASP A 346 4.68 24.00 4.08
CA ASP A 346 3.36 24.42 4.56
C ASP A 346 2.37 24.39 3.39
N TYR A 347 1.14 24.03 3.71
CA TYR A 347 0.09 23.73 2.76
C TYR A 347 -1.18 24.55 3.03
N GLU A 348 -2.15 24.38 2.16
CA GLU A 348 -3.53 24.81 2.33
C GLU A 348 -4.46 23.63 2.07
N LYS A 349 -5.47 23.46 2.92
CA LYS A 349 -6.54 22.46 2.76
C LYS A 349 -7.87 23.07 3.18
N ALA A 350 -8.88 22.98 2.32
CA ALA A 350 -10.18 23.61 2.48
C ALA A 350 -10.06 25.11 2.85
N SER A 351 -9.20 25.84 2.13
CA SER A 351 -8.90 27.27 2.35
C SER A 351 -8.35 27.62 3.74
N LYS A 352 -7.84 26.65 4.49
CA LYS A 352 -7.16 26.86 5.78
C LYS A 352 -5.67 26.54 5.66
N PRO A 353 -4.78 27.32 6.30
CA PRO A 353 -3.36 27.01 6.35
C PRO A 353 -3.12 25.74 7.16
N VAL A 354 -2.26 24.86 6.65
CA VAL A 354 -1.80 23.63 7.32
C VAL A 354 -0.29 23.72 7.41
N LEU A 355 0.24 23.85 8.63
CA LEU A 355 1.68 23.87 8.86
C LEU A 355 2.23 22.45 8.70
N GLY A 356 3.29 22.29 7.92
CA GLY A 356 3.94 20.97 7.78
C GLY A 356 4.81 20.61 8.97
N SER A 357 5.15 19.32 9.01
CA SER A 357 6.09 18.77 9.97
C SER A 357 7.53 19.06 9.57
N ASP A 358 8.41 19.08 10.57
CA ASP A 358 9.85 19.20 10.39
C ASP A 358 10.44 17.82 10.04
N HIS A 359 11.07 17.70 8.87
CA HIS A 359 11.71 16.46 8.43
C HIS A 359 13.22 16.65 8.37
N GLY A 360 13.96 15.79 9.06
CA GLY A 360 15.41 15.91 9.16
C GLY A 360 15.88 16.84 10.28
N LYS A 361 17.14 17.25 10.25
CA LYS A 361 17.77 18.06 11.30
C LYS A 361 18.09 19.46 10.81
N LYS A 362 17.48 20.45 11.44
CA LYS A 362 17.76 21.87 11.17
C LYS A 362 19.16 22.24 11.67
N THR A 363 19.99 22.78 10.80
CA THR A 363 21.36 23.21 11.13
C THR A 363 21.36 24.66 11.64
N LEU A 364 22.52 25.11 12.15
CA LEU A 364 22.73 26.50 12.56
C LEU A 364 22.65 27.50 11.39
N LEU A 365 22.73 27.04 10.13
CA LEU A 365 22.56 27.87 8.95
C LEU A 365 21.09 28.28 8.73
N GLY A 366 20.15 27.63 9.43
CA GLY A 366 18.72 27.84 9.25
C GLY A 366 18.18 27.11 8.01
N ALA A 367 16.97 27.48 7.62
CA ALA A 367 16.34 26.96 6.40
C ALA A 367 16.01 28.12 5.47
N GLU A 368 16.32 27.95 4.19
CA GLU A 368 15.91 28.87 3.16
C GLU A 368 14.46 28.64 2.79
N GLU A 369 13.76 29.73 2.45
CA GLU A 369 12.33 29.70 2.18
C GLU A 369 12.04 29.88 0.69
N PHE A 370 11.17 29.03 0.15
CA PHE A 370 10.56 29.19 -1.15
C PHE A 370 9.06 29.46 -0.97
N VAL A 371 8.69 30.74 -1.00
CA VAL A 371 7.29 31.20 -0.79
C VAL A 371 6.59 31.28 -2.14
N LEU A 372 5.47 30.57 -2.28
CA LEU A 372 4.64 30.61 -3.49
C LEU A 372 3.66 31.78 -3.43
N GLY A 373 3.53 32.50 -4.55
CA GLY A 373 2.58 33.59 -4.69
C GLY A 373 1.13 33.12 -4.94
N PRO A 374 0.18 34.07 -5.05
CA PRO A 374 -1.19 33.76 -5.48
C PRO A 374 -1.19 33.06 -6.84
N ASP A 375 -2.01 32.03 -7.01
CA ASP A 375 -2.11 31.19 -8.22
C ASP A 375 -0.78 30.55 -8.67
N GLU A 376 0.21 30.50 -7.80
CA GLU A 376 1.46 29.77 -8.03
C GLU A 376 1.34 28.37 -7.41
N TYR A 377 1.75 27.36 -8.17
CA TYR A 377 1.77 25.97 -7.70
C TYR A 377 3.01 25.26 -8.25
N VAL A 378 3.56 24.35 -7.45
CA VAL A 378 4.70 23.53 -7.83
C VAL A 378 4.26 22.50 -8.87
N THR A 379 4.99 22.38 -9.96
CA THR A 379 4.73 21.42 -11.05
C THR A 379 5.77 20.29 -11.09
N ALA A 380 6.99 20.55 -10.61
CA ALA A 380 8.05 19.55 -10.55
C ALA A 380 9.03 19.85 -9.42
N VAL A 381 9.64 18.79 -8.90
CA VAL A 381 10.84 18.85 -8.07
C VAL A 381 11.94 18.07 -8.76
N SER A 382 13.10 18.69 -8.93
CA SER A 382 14.30 18.02 -9.40
C SER A 382 15.38 18.12 -8.34
N GLY A 383 16.34 17.21 -8.36
CA GLY A 383 17.42 17.24 -7.41
C GLY A 383 18.49 16.21 -7.72
N TYR A 384 19.43 16.11 -6.80
CA TYR A 384 20.49 15.12 -6.86
C TYR A 384 20.58 14.40 -5.52
N TYR A 385 20.90 13.11 -5.56
CA TYR A 385 21.30 12.34 -4.38
C TYR A 385 22.65 11.66 -4.61
N ASP A 386 23.42 11.52 -3.54
CA ASP A 386 24.72 10.89 -3.60
C ASP A 386 25.09 10.22 -2.27
N LYS A 387 26.05 9.31 -2.33
CA LYS A 387 26.65 8.66 -1.17
C LYS A 387 27.64 9.62 -0.51
N ILE A 388 27.28 10.11 0.67
CA ILE A 388 28.12 11.03 1.45
C ILE A 388 29.08 10.22 2.33
N PHE A 389 30.30 10.74 2.49
CA PHE A 389 31.29 10.14 3.39
C PHE A 389 30.75 10.07 4.82
N SER A 390 30.90 8.91 5.47
CA SER A 390 30.39 8.62 6.83
C SER A 390 28.87 8.59 6.99
N VAL A 391 28.08 8.55 5.92
CA VAL A 391 26.62 8.36 5.98
C VAL A 391 26.26 7.01 5.35
N ASP A 392 25.51 6.15 6.06
CA ASP A 392 25.25 4.77 5.64
C ASP A 392 24.36 4.63 4.39
N ALA A 393 23.50 5.61 4.12
CA ALA A 393 22.65 5.64 2.93
C ALA A 393 22.93 6.90 2.09
N PRO A 394 22.72 6.86 0.76
CA PRO A 394 22.73 8.06 -0.07
C PRO A 394 21.74 9.11 0.44
N ALA A 395 22.15 10.37 0.47
CA ALA A 395 21.31 11.47 0.90
C ALA A 395 21.08 12.46 -0.24
N ILE A 396 19.97 13.20 -0.17
CA ILE A 396 19.64 14.26 -1.11
C ILE A 396 20.65 15.40 -0.92
N VAL A 397 21.43 15.68 -1.95
CA VAL A 397 22.47 16.73 -1.91
C VAL A 397 22.00 18.06 -2.46
N SER A 398 20.96 18.04 -3.33
CA SER A 398 20.30 19.27 -3.76
C SER A 398 18.85 19.08 -4.18
N LEU A 399 18.09 20.16 -4.08
CA LEU A 399 16.70 20.27 -4.53
C LEU A 399 16.49 21.56 -5.34
N LYS A 400 15.62 21.49 -6.34
CA LYS A 400 15.18 22.61 -7.16
C LYS A 400 13.69 22.45 -7.45
N PHE A 401 12.93 23.52 -7.28
CA PHE A 401 11.48 23.53 -7.42
C PHE A 401 11.09 24.30 -8.68
N LYS A 402 10.25 23.70 -9.51
CA LYS A 402 9.65 24.34 -10.68
C LYS A 402 8.18 24.57 -10.42
N THR A 403 7.71 25.79 -10.65
CA THR A 403 6.30 26.18 -10.55
C THR A 403 5.75 26.52 -11.93
N ASN A 404 4.45 26.77 -12.02
CA ASN A 404 3.82 27.32 -13.22
C ASN A 404 4.31 28.74 -13.58
N LYS A 405 5.04 29.43 -12.70
CA LYS A 405 5.49 30.82 -12.90
C LYS A 405 7.00 30.98 -12.96
N ARG A 406 7.78 30.15 -12.26
CA ARG A 406 9.25 30.27 -12.15
C ARG A 406 9.91 28.97 -11.74
N THR A 407 11.24 28.98 -11.76
CA THR A 407 12.07 27.93 -11.16
C THR A 407 12.88 28.55 -10.02
N SER A 408 13.00 27.85 -8.89
CA SER A 408 13.84 28.28 -7.78
C SER A 408 15.33 28.21 -8.14
N ILE A 409 16.17 28.84 -7.32
CA ILE A 409 17.58 28.48 -7.26
C ILE A 409 17.72 27.02 -6.75
N PRO A 410 18.80 26.31 -7.08
CA PRO A 410 19.10 25.05 -6.43
C PRO A 410 19.47 25.29 -4.96
N TYR A 411 18.90 24.48 -4.07
CA TYR A 411 19.23 24.40 -2.65
C TYR A 411 20.16 23.22 -2.46
N GLY A 412 21.43 23.48 -2.16
CA GLY A 412 22.50 22.48 -2.10
C GLY A 412 23.41 22.49 -3.34
N LEU A 413 24.23 21.45 -3.48
CA LEU A 413 25.19 21.30 -4.58
C LEU A 413 24.66 20.30 -5.60
N GLU A 414 24.62 20.72 -6.87
CA GLU A 414 24.25 19.85 -7.99
C GLU A 414 25.43 18.89 -8.29
N GLY A 415 25.23 17.61 -7.99
CA GLY A 415 26.26 16.56 -8.15
C GLY A 415 25.75 15.20 -7.67
N GLY A 416 26.21 14.12 -8.30
CA GLY A 416 25.73 12.77 -8.03
C GLY A 416 24.63 12.34 -9.01
N THR A 417 23.65 11.58 -8.53
CA THR A 417 22.57 11.01 -9.35
C THR A 417 21.40 11.98 -9.43
N GLU A 418 21.06 12.44 -10.63
CA GLU A 418 19.92 13.32 -10.87
C GLU A 418 18.59 12.57 -10.76
N PHE A 419 17.57 13.23 -10.21
CA PHE A 419 16.20 12.76 -10.24
C PHE A 419 15.23 13.91 -10.53
N VAL A 420 14.08 13.57 -11.12
CA VAL A 420 12.97 14.48 -11.38
C VAL A 420 11.65 13.83 -10.98
N LEU A 421 10.88 14.54 -10.18
CA LEU A 421 9.53 14.19 -9.75
C LEU A 421 8.54 15.13 -10.43
N GLU A 422 7.98 14.67 -11.55
CA GLU A 422 6.96 15.43 -12.28
C GLU A 422 5.90 14.51 -12.89
N LYS A 423 4.67 15.01 -13.01
CA LYS A 423 3.59 14.37 -13.75
C LYS A 423 2.91 15.40 -14.63
N LYS A 424 2.82 15.11 -15.92
CA LYS A 424 2.23 16.00 -16.91
C LYS A 424 0.80 16.41 -16.51
N ASP A 425 0.47 17.69 -16.68
CA ASP A 425 -0.84 18.29 -16.37
C ASP A 425 -1.27 18.18 -14.89
N HIS A 426 -0.31 17.99 -13.98
CA HIS A 426 -0.56 17.92 -12.54
C HIS A 426 0.30 18.96 -11.78
N LYS A 427 -0.19 19.32 -10.59
CA LYS A 427 0.53 20.10 -9.58
C LYS A 427 0.87 19.22 -8.38
N ILE A 428 1.94 19.54 -7.68
CA ILE A 428 2.32 18.88 -6.43
C ILE A 428 1.48 19.46 -5.28
N VAL A 429 0.96 18.56 -4.45
CA VAL A 429 0.00 18.83 -3.37
C VAL A 429 0.36 18.17 -2.04
N GLY A 430 1.52 17.54 -1.96
CA GLY A 430 2.00 16.86 -0.76
C GLY A 430 3.39 16.31 -0.98
N PHE A 431 4.11 16.07 0.10
CA PHE A 431 5.45 15.49 0.09
C PHE A 431 5.49 14.29 1.04
N TYR A 432 6.28 13.30 0.68
CA TYR A 432 6.58 12.15 1.53
C TYR A 432 8.03 11.73 1.30
N GLY A 433 8.62 10.94 2.19
CA GLY A 433 10.03 10.59 2.06
C GLY A 433 10.58 9.81 3.22
N GLN A 434 11.90 9.86 3.37
CA GLN A 434 12.62 9.35 4.53
C GLN A 434 13.66 10.36 5.00
N ALA A 435 13.70 10.59 6.32
CA ALA A 435 14.61 11.55 6.93
C ALA A 435 15.13 11.07 8.29
N GLY A 436 16.32 11.53 8.66
CA GLY A 436 16.96 11.29 9.96
C GLY A 436 17.80 12.50 10.35
N GLU A 437 19.12 12.34 10.48
CA GLU A 437 20.04 13.49 10.51
C GLU A 437 20.09 14.21 9.15
N TYR A 438 19.72 13.52 8.07
CA TYR A 438 19.71 14.01 6.68
C TYR A 438 18.36 13.73 6.02
N LEU A 439 18.09 14.41 4.89
CA LEU A 439 17.02 14.01 3.99
C LEU A 439 17.55 12.91 3.05
N TYR A 440 17.04 11.70 3.19
CA TYR A 440 17.52 10.55 2.40
C TYR A 440 16.72 10.34 1.13
N LYS A 441 15.39 10.49 1.22
CA LYS A 441 14.46 10.19 0.14
C LYS A 441 13.35 11.23 0.07
N LEU A 442 12.91 11.56 -1.14
CA LEU A 442 11.79 12.47 -1.37
C LEU A 442 10.90 11.97 -2.51
N GLY A 443 9.59 11.96 -2.25
CA GLY A 443 8.50 11.68 -3.17
C GLY A 443 7.45 12.78 -3.09
N VAL A 444 6.49 12.76 -4.02
CA VAL A 444 5.46 13.81 -4.11
C VAL A 444 4.08 13.24 -4.34
N ASN A 445 3.10 13.88 -3.72
CA ASN A 445 1.71 13.71 -4.05
C ASN A 445 1.30 14.74 -5.11
N VAL A 446 0.55 14.35 -6.15
CA VAL A 446 0.18 15.19 -7.30
C VAL A 446 -1.32 15.17 -7.57
N ALA A 447 -1.90 16.32 -7.93
CA ALA A 447 -3.30 16.45 -8.32
C ALA A 447 -3.43 17.10 -9.70
N PRO A 448 -4.45 16.77 -10.51
CA PRO A 448 -4.68 17.42 -11.80
C PRO A 448 -4.77 18.95 -11.66
N ILE A 449 -4.22 19.68 -12.62
CA ILE A 449 -4.39 21.13 -12.71
C ILE A 449 -5.80 21.39 -13.26
N ALA A 450 -6.66 22.02 -12.47
CA ALA A 450 -7.96 22.50 -12.96
C ALA A 450 -7.73 23.59 -14.02
N LYS A 451 -8.36 23.41 -15.19
CA LYS A 451 -8.28 24.36 -16.32
C LYS A 451 -9.14 25.59 -16.10
#